data_AF-A0A7J3GW64-F1
#
_entry.id   AF-A0A7J3GW64-F1
#
_cell.length_a   1.000
_cell.length_b   1.000
_cell.length_c   1.000
_cell.angle_alpha   90.00
_cell.angle_beta   90.00
_cell.angle_gamma   90.00
#
_symmetry.space_group_name_H-M   'P 1'
#
loop_
_entity.id
_entity.type
_entity.pdbx_description
1 polymer ?
#
loop_
_entity_poly.entity_id
_entity_poly.type
_entity_poly.pdbx_seq_one_letter_code
_entity_poly.pdbx_strand_id
1 'polypeptide(L)'
;MPKLRVVSPSRHLGEAVRGEVSRAWRVPCSLAVLPQLSSIAGSMEVLTALHRLSELYAQTPALFLVGAALILWEGEVLGFCRGGRALVSLRRLGSGAELLRRACSVAVHEAGHLLGLGHCDGECVMRPVTSPRELDRRPMRPCRRCRSSAPQKASSARC
;
A
#
# COMPACT_ATOMS: atom_id res chain seq x y z
N MET A 1 -1.63 -3.03 20.97
CA MET A 1 -0.88 -2.35 19.90
C MET A 1 -1.70 -2.43 18.62
N PRO A 2 -2.11 -1.33 17.97
CA PRO A 2 -2.75 -1.46 16.68
C PRO A 2 -1.70 -1.88 15.65
N LYS A 3 -1.87 -3.10 15.15
CA LYS A 3 -1.07 -3.74 14.08
C LYS A 3 -1.46 -3.07 12.76
N LEU A 4 -0.50 -2.85 11.85
CA LEU A 4 -0.83 -2.37 10.51
C LEU A 4 -1.80 -3.37 9.87
N ARG A 5 -2.93 -2.89 9.37
CA ARG A 5 -3.89 -3.80 8.77
C ARG A 5 -3.86 -3.74 7.26
N VAL A 6 -3.71 -4.90 6.63
CA VAL A 6 -3.92 -5.07 5.19
C VAL A 6 -5.39 -5.45 4.97
N VAL A 7 -6.06 -4.75 4.09
CA VAL A 7 -7.45 -4.98 3.69
C VAL A 7 -7.44 -5.32 2.21
N SER A 8 -7.90 -6.52 1.86
CA SER A 8 -7.74 -7.09 0.51
C SER A 8 -9.05 -7.62 -0.07
N PRO A 9 -9.27 -7.53 -1.39
CA PRO A 9 -10.42 -8.14 -2.06
C PRO A 9 -10.38 -9.68 -2.03
N SER A 10 -9.19 -10.26 -1.94
CA SER A 10 -9.00 -11.72 -1.86
C SER A 10 -8.04 -12.12 -0.75
N ARG A 11 -8.25 -13.30 -0.17
CA ARG A 11 -7.40 -13.85 0.90
C ARG A 11 -5.97 -14.05 0.42
N HIS A 12 -5.78 -14.73 -0.72
CA HIS A 12 -4.45 -15.08 -1.23
C HIS A 12 -3.54 -13.86 -1.44
N LEU A 13 -4.05 -12.84 -2.14
CA LEU A 13 -3.32 -11.60 -2.36
C LEU A 13 -3.04 -10.87 -1.04
N GLY A 14 -4.04 -10.83 -0.15
CA GLY A 14 -3.93 -10.19 1.15
C GLY A 14 -2.90 -10.85 2.06
N GLU A 15 -2.79 -12.18 2.04
CA GLU A 15 -1.79 -12.93 2.81
C GLU A 15 -0.37 -12.66 2.30
N ALA A 16 -0.17 -12.62 0.99
CA ALA A 16 1.11 -12.27 0.37
C ALA A 16 1.54 -10.85 0.75
N VAL A 17 0.67 -9.87 0.55
CA VAL A 17 0.94 -8.46 0.87
C VAL A 17 1.20 -8.27 2.36
N ARG A 18 0.36 -8.84 3.23
CA ARG A 18 0.56 -8.80 4.69
C ARG A 18 1.92 -9.38 5.08
N GLY A 19 2.30 -10.51 4.49
CA GLY A 19 3.58 -11.17 4.77
C GLY A 19 4.78 -10.31 4.37
N GLU A 20 4.76 -9.75 3.15
CA GLU A 20 5.84 -8.89 2.67
C GLU A 20 5.95 -7.58 3.45
N VAL A 21 4.83 -6.91 3.75
CA VAL A 21 4.81 -5.69 4.56
C VAL A 21 5.38 -5.96 5.96
N SER A 22 4.93 -7.03 6.61
CA SER A 22 5.39 -7.38 7.96
C SER A 22 6.89 -7.67 7.98
N ARG A 23 7.42 -8.37 6.98
CA ARG A 23 8.86 -8.66 6.87
C ARG A 23 9.69 -7.42 6.51
N ALA A 24 9.20 -6.60 5.59
CA ALA A 24 9.90 -5.41 5.12
C ALA A 24 10.10 -4.40 6.26
N TRP A 25 9.08 -4.18 7.08
CA TRP A 25 9.11 -3.15 8.12
C TRP A 25 9.24 -3.68 9.55
N ARG A 26 9.25 -5.00 9.74
CA ARG A 26 9.30 -5.66 11.07
C ARG A 26 8.17 -5.20 11.98
N VAL A 27 7.00 -4.93 11.40
CA VAL A 27 5.78 -4.56 12.13
C VAL A 27 4.79 -5.70 12.09
N PRO A 28 4.02 -5.93 13.17
CA PRO A 28 2.96 -6.91 13.14
C PRO A 28 1.85 -6.42 12.19
N CYS A 29 1.45 -7.29 11.26
CA CYS A 29 0.36 -7.01 10.33
C CYS A 29 -0.78 -8.02 10.47
N SER A 30 -2.02 -7.53 10.50
CA SER A 30 -3.22 -8.36 10.38
C SER A 30 -3.84 -8.24 8.99
N LEU A 31 -4.67 -9.21 8.61
CA LEU A 31 -5.42 -9.21 7.36
C LEU A 31 -6.92 -9.05 7.65
N ALA A 32 -7.60 -8.25 6.83
CA ALA A 32 -9.04 -8.29 6.63
C ALA A 32 -9.32 -8.55 5.15
N VAL A 33 -10.30 -9.41 4.86
CA VAL A 33 -10.74 -9.67 3.49
C VAL A 33 -12.10 -9.02 3.30
N LEU A 34 -12.18 -8.07 2.37
CA LEU A 34 -13.40 -7.30 2.04
C LEU A 34 -13.67 -7.44 0.53
N PRO A 35 -14.44 -8.44 0.09
CA PRO A 35 -14.70 -8.70 -1.32
C PRO A 35 -15.29 -7.51 -2.07
N GLN A 36 -16.05 -6.64 -1.40
CA GLN A 36 -16.63 -5.41 -1.97
C GLN A 36 -15.59 -4.43 -2.53
N LEU A 37 -14.32 -4.55 -2.13
CA LEU A 37 -13.23 -3.76 -2.71
C LEU A 37 -12.98 -4.10 -4.19
N SER A 38 -13.36 -5.32 -4.61
CA SER A 38 -13.31 -5.75 -6.02
C SER A 38 -14.40 -5.06 -6.85
N SER A 39 -15.55 -4.77 -6.23
CA SER A 39 -16.69 -4.11 -6.87
C SER A 39 -16.44 -2.62 -7.11
N ILE A 40 -15.38 -2.07 -6.51
CA ILE A 40 -14.87 -0.74 -6.83
C ILE A 40 -14.14 -0.83 -8.17
N ALA A 41 -14.91 -0.76 -9.26
CA ALA A 41 -14.42 -0.79 -10.63
C ALA A 41 -14.29 0.63 -11.22
N GLY A 42 -13.51 0.76 -12.29
CA GLY A 42 -13.31 2.02 -13.00
C GLY A 42 -12.17 2.88 -12.45
N SER A 43 -12.30 4.19 -12.56
CA SER A 43 -11.38 5.20 -12.02
C SER A 43 -12.03 5.98 -10.90
N MET A 44 -11.28 6.29 -9.85
CA MET A 44 -11.76 7.12 -8.75
C MET A 44 -10.69 8.13 -8.32
N GLU A 45 -11.14 9.33 -7.98
CA GLU A 45 -10.31 10.28 -7.25
C GLU A 45 -9.86 9.70 -5.91
N VAL A 46 -8.57 9.83 -5.60
CA VAL A 46 -7.98 9.21 -4.40
C VAL A 46 -8.63 9.69 -3.10
N LEU A 47 -9.07 10.94 -3.02
CA LEU A 47 -9.71 11.48 -1.82
C LEU A 47 -11.11 10.90 -1.62
N THR A 48 -11.86 10.72 -2.70
CA THR A 48 -13.16 10.04 -2.68
C THR A 48 -13.01 8.57 -2.29
N ALA A 49 -11.98 7.89 -2.82
CA ALA A 49 -11.64 6.52 -2.47
C ALA A 49 -11.38 6.38 -0.96
N LEU A 50 -10.53 7.26 -0.41
CA LEU A 50 -10.21 7.28 1.01
C LEU A 50 -11.43 7.56 1.89
N HIS A 51 -12.28 8.51 1.50
CA HIS A 51 -13.49 8.84 2.24
C HIS A 51 -14.43 7.63 2.34
N ARG A 52 -14.78 7.00 1.21
CA ARG A 52 -15.63 5.78 1.19
C ARG A 52 -15.05 4.65 2.02
N LEU A 53 -13.75 4.43 1.94
CA LEU A 53 -13.09 3.37 2.72
C LEU A 53 -13.04 3.70 4.21
N SER A 54 -13.01 4.98 4.58
CA SER A 54 -13.11 5.38 5.98
C SER A 54 -14.48 5.09 6.59
N GLU A 55 -15.55 5.18 5.80
CA GLU A 55 -16.92 4.81 6.21
C GLU A 55 -17.06 3.29 6.40
N LEU A 56 -16.43 2.51 5.53
CA LEU A 56 -16.45 1.04 5.58
C LEU A 56 -15.45 0.46 6.60
N TYR A 57 -14.40 1.22 6.94
CA TYR A 57 -13.27 0.74 7.72
C TYR A 57 -12.63 1.84 8.59
N ALA A 58 -13.06 1.89 9.85
CA ALA A 58 -12.65 2.91 10.81
C ALA A 58 -11.20 2.75 11.30
N GLN A 59 -10.66 1.53 11.32
CA GLN A 59 -9.37 1.25 11.97
C GLN A 59 -8.20 1.81 11.16
N THR A 60 -7.22 2.37 11.88
CA THR A 60 -5.95 2.86 11.32
C THR A 60 -4.76 2.39 12.19
N PRO A 61 -3.55 2.26 11.61
CA PRO A 61 -3.26 2.41 10.19
C PRO A 61 -3.76 1.23 9.35
N ALA A 62 -4.27 1.52 8.15
CA ALA A 62 -4.80 0.52 7.23
C ALA A 62 -4.34 0.73 5.79
N LEU A 63 -4.02 -0.36 5.11
CA LEU A 63 -3.63 -0.41 3.71
C LEU A 63 -4.67 -1.21 2.93
N PHE A 64 -5.26 -0.61 1.91
CA PHE A 64 -6.34 -1.18 1.11
C PHE A 64 -5.83 -1.52 -0.29
N LEU A 65 -6.09 -2.75 -0.73
CA LEU A 65 -5.90 -3.15 -2.12
C LEU A 65 -7.23 -2.93 -2.86
N VAL A 66 -7.24 -2.17 -3.95
CA VAL A 66 -8.48 -1.80 -4.67
C VAL A 66 -8.39 -2.15 -6.14
N GLY A 67 -9.49 -2.63 -6.72
CA GLY A 67 -9.60 -2.99 -8.14
C GLY A 67 -9.70 -1.81 -9.11
N ALA A 68 -9.73 -0.57 -8.61
CA ALA A 68 -9.91 0.65 -9.40
C ALA A 68 -8.59 1.36 -9.72
N ALA A 69 -8.58 2.13 -10.81
CA ALA A 69 -7.61 3.20 -11.04
C ALA A 69 -7.76 4.27 -9.97
N LEU A 70 -6.62 4.73 -9.44
CA LEU A 70 -6.55 5.82 -8.50
C LEU A 70 -6.07 7.07 -9.24
N ILE A 71 -6.94 8.06 -9.35
CA ILE A 71 -6.65 9.33 -10.02
C ILE A 71 -6.28 10.36 -8.96
N LEU A 72 -5.18 11.05 -9.21
CA LEU A 72 -4.69 12.16 -8.42
C LEU A 72 -4.37 13.29 -9.41
N TRP A 73 -5.18 14.36 -9.34
CA TRP A 73 -5.11 15.50 -10.26
C TRP A 73 -5.44 15.04 -11.68
N GLU A 74 -4.45 14.99 -12.58
CA GLU A 74 -4.64 14.58 -13.99
C GLU A 74 -4.02 13.21 -14.32
N GLY A 75 -3.49 12.52 -13.31
CA GLY A 75 -2.70 11.30 -13.49
C GLY A 75 -3.17 10.12 -12.64
N GLU A 76 -2.94 8.91 -13.14
CA GLU A 76 -3.15 7.68 -12.37
C GLU A 76 -1.92 7.35 -11.53
N VAL A 77 -2.14 7.09 -10.23
CA VAL A 77 -1.12 6.66 -9.28
C VAL A 77 -1.26 5.18 -8.95
N LEU A 78 -0.13 4.53 -8.63
CA LEU A 78 -0.11 3.12 -8.21
C LEU A 78 -0.55 2.95 -6.75
N GLY A 79 -0.33 3.96 -5.92
CA GLY A 79 -0.71 4.00 -4.51
C GLY A 79 -0.74 5.42 -3.97
N PHE A 80 -1.30 5.58 -2.76
CA PHE A 80 -1.41 6.86 -2.09
C PHE A 80 -1.62 6.69 -0.58
N CYS A 81 -0.92 7.48 0.27
CA CYS A 81 -1.16 7.57 1.72
C CYS A 81 -1.73 8.92 2.14
N ARG A 82 -2.78 8.92 2.98
CA ARG A 82 -3.23 10.10 3.75
C ARG A 82 -4.01 9.69 5.00
N GLY A 83 -3.85 10.42 6.11
CA GLY A 83 -4.66 10.24 7.32
C GLY A 83 -4.61 8.83 7.91
N GLY A 84 -3.43 8.21 7.94
CA GLY A 84 -3.24 6.84 8.43
C GLY A 84 -3.86 5.75 7.55
N ARG A 85 -4.19 6.06 6.29
CA ARG A 85 -4.73 5.12 5.31
C ARG A 85 -3.89 5.14 4.04
N ALA A 86 -3.65 3.97 3.49
CA ALA A 86 -2.93 3.76 2.25
C ALA A 86 -3.81 3.01 1.25
N LEU A 87 -3.74 3.39 -0.02
CA LEU A 87 -4.38 2.69 -1.13
C LEU A 87 -3.32 2.10 -2.06
N VAL A 88 -3.61 0.94 -2.63
CA VAL A 88 -2.86 0.33 -3.72
C VAL A 88 -3.82 -0.02 -4.83
N SER A 89 -3.65 0.60 -6.00
CA SER A 89 -4.40 0.25 -7.20
C SER A 89 -3.88 -1.06 -7.78
N LEU A 90 -4.76 -2.03 -7.99
CA LEU A 90 -4.42 -3.29 -8.64
C LEU A 90 -4.51 -3.20 -10.18
N ARG A 91 -5.16 -2.16 -10.72
CA ARG A 91 -5.57 -2.07 -12.13
C ARG A 91 -4.41 -2.23 -13.13
N ARG A 92 -3.26 -1.63 -12.83
CA ARG A 92 -2.08 -1.59 -13.72
C ARG A 92 -0.97 -2.54 -13.32
N LEU A 93 -1.22 -3.44 -12.37
CA LEU A 93 -0.18 -4.31 -11.83
C LEU A 93 -0.05 -5.65 -12.57
N GLY A 94 -0.85 -5.87 -13.62
CA GLY A 94 -0.84 -7.10 -14.41
C GLY A 94 -1.68 -8.21 -13.78
N SER A 95 -1.31 -9.46 -14.02
CA SER A 95 -2.03 -10.64 -13.55
C SER A 95 -1.08 -11.70 -12.96
N GLY A 96 -1.62 -12.70 -12.28
CA GLY A 96 -0.86 -13.83 -11.73
C GLY A 96 0.34 -13.40 -10.86
N ALA A 97 1.53 -13.90 -11.19
CA ALA A 97 2.76 -13.62 -10.46
C ALA A 97 3.20 -12.15 -10.53
N GLU A 98 2.93 -11.46 -11.65
CA GLU A 98 3.25 -10.04 -11.78
C GLU A 98 2.41 -9.21 -10.81
N LEU A 99 1.10 -9.45 -10.76
CA LEU A 99 0.19 -8.79 -9.85
C LEU A 99 0.63 -8.96 -8.40
N LEU A 100 0.97 -10.20 -7.99
CA LEU A 100 1.44 -10.48 -6.64
C LEU A 100 2.70 -9.69 -6.31
N ARG A 101 3.74 -9.77 -7.14
CA ARG A 101 5.02 -9.09 -6.89
C ARG A 101 4.85 -7.57 -6.84
N ARG A 102 4.15 -7.01 -7.83
CA ARG A 102 3.95 -5.57 -7.97
C ARG A 102 3.06 -5.02 -6.86
N ALA A 103 1.98 -5.71 -6.50
CA ALA A 103 1.11 -5.32 -5.38
C ALA A 103 1.88 -5.33 -4.06
N CYS A 104 2.72 -6.34 -3.82
CA CYS A 104 3.61 -6.34 -2.66
C CYS A 104 4.60 -5.17 -2.67
N SER A 105 5.20 -4.85 -3.82
CA SER A 105 6.14 -3.72 -3.94
C SER A 105 5.47 -2.38 -3.60
N VAL A 106 4.31 -2.10 -4.19
CA VAL A 106 3.56 -0.86 -3.90
C VAL A 106 3.07 -0.86 -2.45
N ALA A 107 2.54 -1.98 -1.96
CA ALA A 107 2.05 -2.04 -0.59
C ALA A 107 3.16 -1.85 0.45
N VAL A 108 4.37 -2.38 0.22
CA VAL A 108 5.52 -2.14 1.09
C VAL A 108 5.90 -0.66 1.08
N HIS A 109 5.87 0.00 -0.08
CA HIS A 109 6.11 1.44 -0.19
C HIS A 109 5.08 2.26 0.61
N GLU A 110 3.79 2.03 0.37
CA GLU A 110 2.72 2.76 1.06
C GLU A 110 2.67 2.44 2.56
N ALA A 111 3.01 1.23 2.97
CA ALA A 111 3.20 0.90 4.37
C ALA A 111 4.34 1.69 5.01
N GLY A 112 5.41 2.00 4.27
CA GLY A 112 6.45 2.91 4.72
C GLY A 112 5.91 4.31 5.00
N HIS A 113 5.03 4.82 4.14
CA HIS A 113 4.32 6.09 4.37
C HIS A 113 3.40 6.04 5.60
N LEU A 114 2.65 4.94 5.80
CA LEU A 114 1.87 4.72 7.02
C LEU A 114 2.72 4.70 8.30
N LEU A 115 4.01 4.38 8.17
CA LEU A 115 5.00 4.42 9.25
C LEU A 115 5.72 5.79 9.35
N GLY A 116 5.30 6.79 8.58
CA GLY A 116 5.84 8.15 8.62
C GLY A 116 7.13 8.35 7.82
N LEU A 117 7.48 7.44 6.92
CA LEU A 117 8.62 7.62 6.01
C LEU A 117 8.22 8.44 4.79
N GLY A 118 9.10 9.31 4.33
CA GLY A 118 9.01 9.93 3.00
C GLY A 118 9.64 9.07 1.90
N HIS A 119 9.74 9.66 0.71
CA HIS A 119 10.47 9.07 -0.42
C HIS A 119 11.97 8.93 -0.12
N CYS A 120 12.63 8.04 -0.86
CA CYS A 120 14.07 7.80 -0.78
C CYS A 120 14.68 7.73 -2.19
N ASP A 121 15.80 8.41 -2.41
CA ASP A 121 16.46 8.45 -3.72
C ASP A 121 17.45 7.30 -3.96
N GLY A 122 17.67 6.44 -2.96
CA GLY A 122 18.58 5.29 -3.07
C GLY A 122 17.92 4.02 -3.59
N GLU A 123 18.69 2.93 -3.60
CA GLU A 123 18.21 1.56 -3.86
C GLU A 123 17.31 1.09 -2.71
N CYS A 124 16.02 1.48 -2.78
CA CYS A 124 15.05 1.33 -1.72
C CYS A 124 13.64 1.17 -2.28
N VAL A 125 12.81 0.38 -1.60
CA VAL A 125 11.37 0.30 -1.89
C VAL A 125 10.65 1.64 -1.74
N MET A 126 11.18 2.57 -0.93
CA MET A 126 10.66 3.94 -0.78
C MET A 126 10.99 4.87 -1.97
N ARG A 127 11.68 4.37 -3.00
CA ARG A 127 11.87 5.14 -4.24
C ARG A 127 10.53 5.30 -4.96
N PRO A 128 10.11 6.53 -5.29
CA PRO A 128 8.88 6.75 -6.04
C PRO A 128 9.01 6.16 -7.44
N VAL A 129 7.91 5.61 -7.95
CA VAL A 129 7.81 5.08 -9.32
C VAL A 129 6.42 5.38 -9.87
N THR A 130 6.33 5.66 -11.16
CA THR A 130 5.07 6.05 -11.82
C THR A 130 4.56 5.00 -12.80
N SER A 131 5.38 3.99 -13.11
CA SER A 131 5.07 2.96 -14.09
C SER A 131 5.35 1.54 -13.58
N PRO A 132 4.62 0.52 -14.06
CA PRO A 132 4.93 -0.88 -13.77
C PRO A 132 6.37 -1.26 -14.17
N ARG A 133 6.90 -0.68 -15.26
CA ARG A 133 8.28 -0.93 -15.70
C ARG A 133 9.31 -0.44 -14.70
N GLU A 134 9.09 0.72 -14.09
CA GLU A 134 9.95 1.22 -12.99
C GLU A 134 9.78 0.38 -11.73
N LEU A 135 8.56 -0.06 -11.43
CA LEU A 135 8.26 -0.94 -10.31
C LEU A 135 8.98 -2.28 -10.42
N ASP A 136 9.19 -2.78 -11.64
CA ASP A 136 9.92 -4.01 -11.93
C ASP A 136 11.41 -3.89 -11.60
N ARG A 137 11.96 -2.67 -11.72
CA ARG A 137 13.36 -2.35 -11.42
C ARG A 137 13.58 -1.93 -9.97
N ARG A 138 12.51 -1.50 -9.28
CA ARG A 138 12.60 -1.02 -7.89
C ARG A 138 12.93 -2.17 -6.93
N PRO A 139 13.89 -1.99 -6.01
CA PRO A 139 14.13 -2.96 -4.94
C PRO A 139 12.87 -3.22 -4.11
N MET A 140 12.61 -4.49 -3.80
CA MET A 140 11.48 -4.90 -2.95
C MET A 140 11.68 -4.58 -1.46
N ARG A 141 12.92 -4.26 -1.05
CA ARG A 141 13.29 -4.11 0.36
C ARG A 141 13.63 -2.65 0.68
N PRO A 142 13.34 -2.19 1.90
CA PRO A 142 13.84 -0.91 2.34
C PRO A 142 15.36 -0.98 2.57
N CYS A 143 16.05 0.10 2.22
CA CYS A 143 17.47 0.28 2.53
C CYS A 143 17.69 0.36 4.06
N ARG A 144 18.95 0.25 4.51
CA ARG A 144 19.27 0.29 5.94
C ARG A 144 18.76 1.56 6.61
N ARG A 145 18.90 2.72 5.96
CA ARG A 145 18.45 4.02 6.48
C ARG A 145 16.94 4.02 6.74
N CYS A 146 16.12 3.75 5.73
CA CYS A 146 14.66 3.72 5.87
C CYS A 146 14.21 2.68 6.89
N ARG A 147 14.85 1.50 6.92
CA ARG A 147 14.52 0.44 7.89
C ARG A 147 14.80 0.87 9.33
N SER A 148 15.90 1.59 9.58
CA SER A 148 16.23 2.10 10.92
C SER A 148 15.38 3.29 11.34
N SER A 149 14.94 4.11 10.38
CA SER A 149 14.06 5.26 10.63
C SER A 149 12.60 4.87 10.84
N ALA A 150 12.17 3.70 10.35
CA ALA A 150 10.81 3.22 10.53
C ALA A 150 10.51 3.02 12.02
N PRO A 151 9.48 3.68 12.58
CA PRO A 151 9.11 3.46 13.96
C PRO A 151 8.69 2.01 14.16
N GLN A 152 9.24 1.37 15.19
CA GLN A 152 8.91 -0.01 15.57
C GLN A 152 7.48 -0.13 16.16
N LYS A 153 6.74 0.98 16.21
CA LYS A 153 5.35 1.11 16.65
C LYS A 153 4.62 1.97 15.61
N ALA A 154 3.50 1.48 15.09
CA ALA A 154 2.61 2.28 14.26
C ALA A 154 2.14 3.50 15.05
N SER A 155 2.61 4.70 14.69
CA SER A 155 2.02 5.94 15.18
C SER A 155 0.79 6.26 14.35
N SER A 156 -0.13 7.08 14.89
CA SER A 156 -1.12 7.77 14.07
C SER A 156 -0.38 8.78 13.18
N ALA A 157 0.27 8.28 12.14
CA ALA A 157 1.12 9.06 11.27
C ALA A 157 0.30 10.16 10.62
N ARG A 158 0.79 11.40 10.74
CA ARG A 158 0.40 12.52 9.90
C ARG A 158 0.97 12.25 8.50
N CYS A 159 0.28 11.40 7.72
CA CYS A 159 0.15 11.64 6.29
C CYS A 159 -0.89 12.79 6.19
#